data_AF-A0A1H6CS64-F1
#
_entry.id   AF-A0A1H6CS64-F1
#
_cell.length_a   1.000
_cell.length_b   1.000
_cell.length_c   1.000
_cell.angle_alpha   90.00
_cell.angle_beta   90.00
_cell.angle_gamma   90.00
#
_symmetry.space_group_name_H-M   'P 1'
#
loop_
_entity.id
_entity.type
_entity.pdbx_description
1 polymer ?
#
loop_
_entity_poly.entity_id
_entity_poly.type
_entity_poly.pdbx_seq_one_letter_code
_entity_poly.pdbx_strand_id
1 'polypeptide(L)' 'MGETRTRMLVNNNALKLPCELSSLIRRYDLNYYVSAVPYSKTIGWEDWGEDFIYFKFEASEFPAVQSYSVNNRGT' A
#
# COMPACT_ATOMS: atom_id res chain seq x y z
N MET A 1 -16.97 14.34 10.12
CA MET A 1 -15.63 14.13 10.72
C MET A 1 -14.78 13.41 9.69
N GLY A 2 -13.80 14.07 9.10
CA GLY A 2 -12.93 13.46 8.11
C GLY A 2 -11.88 12.60 8.81
N GLU A 3 -11.94 11.28 8.64
CA GLU A 3 -10.85 10.39 9.05
C GLU A 3 -9.57 10.85 8.35
N THR A 4 -8.57 11.27 9.13
CA THR A 4 -7.23 11.54 8.63
C THR A 4 -6.64 10.22 8.11
N ARG A 5 -6.88 9.91 6.84
CA ARG A 5 -6.20 8.81 6.13
C ARG A 5 -4.73 9.17 6.09
N THR A 6 -3.92 8.58 6.96
CA THR A 6 -2.47 8.69 6.90
C THR A 6 -2.01 8.06 5.59
N ARG A 7 -1.85 8.89 4.56
CA ARG A 7 -1.23 8.54 3.30
C ARG A 7 0.24 8.82 3.43
N MET A 8 1.04 7.78 3.58
CA MET A 8 2.49 7.93 3.60
C MET A 8 3.00 7.78 2.18
N LEU A 9 3.71 8.80 1.69
CA LEU A 9 4.49 8.68 0.46
C LEU A 9 5.66 7.76 0.76
N VAL A 10 5.74 6.64 0.07
CA VAL A 10 6.84 5.71 0.26
C VAL A 10 8.05 6.21 -0.53
N ASN A 11 9.13 6.50 0.18
CA ASN A 11 10.42 6.72 -0.46
C ASN A 11 10.92 5.37 -1.00
N ASN A 12 10.97 5.24 -2.32
CA ASN A 12 11.37 4.02 -3.03
C ASN A 12 12.79 3.54 -2.67
N ASN A 13 13.64 4.40 -2.10
CA ASN A 13 14.99 4.00 -1.64
C ASN A 13 14.98 3.22 -0.32
N ALA A 14 13.87 3.25 0.44
CA ALA A 14 13.79 2.63 1.76
C ALA A 14 13.26 1.19 1.73
N LEU A 15 12.63 0.76 0.62
CA LEU A 15 12.11 -0.59 0.47
C LEU A 15 13.10 -1.47 -0.29
N LYS A 16 13.33 -2.70 0.19
CA LYS A 16 14.08 -3.74 -0.52
C LYS A 16 13.26 -4.32 -1.67
N LEU A 17 12.90 -3.48 -2.64
CA LEU A 17 12.20 -3.90 -3.86
C LEU A 17 13.16 -4.65 -4.80
N PRO A 18 12.67 -5.61 -5.59
CA PRO A 18 13.46 -6.21 -6.67
C PRO A 18 14.05 -5.14 -7.60
N CYS A 19 15.30 -5.32 -8.05
CA CYS A 19 16.04 -4.33 -8.84
C CYS A 19 15.28 -3.88 -10.11
N GLU A 20 14.63 -4.79 -10.81
CA GLU A 20 13.84 -4.49 -12.01
C GLU A 20 12.67 -3.55 -11.69
N LEU A 21 11.92 -3.83 -10.63
CA LEU A 21 10.82 -3.00 -10.18
C LEU A 21 11.31 -1.63 -9.72
N SER A 22 12.40 -1.58 -8.95
CA SER A 22 13.00 -0.30 -8.50
C SER A 22 13.44 0.57 -9.69
N SER A 23 13.95 -0.06 -10.76
CA SER A 23 14.42 0.64 -11.96
C SER A 23 13.26 1.19 -12.76
N LEU A 24 12.16 0.44 -12.89
CA LEU A 24 10.93 0.92 -13.53
C LEU A 24 10.32 2.08 -12.76
N ILE A 25 10.21 1.95 -11.44
CA ILE A 25 9.67 3.00 -10.58
C ILE A 25 10.49 4.29 -10.71
N ARG A 26 11.83 4.20 -10.65
CA ARG A 26 12.72 5.36 -10.84
C ARG A 26 12.64 5.94 -12.24
N ARG A 27 12.57 5.10 -13.28
CA ARG A 27 12.51 5.55 -14.68
C ARG A 27 11.24 6.37 -14.95
N TYR A 28 10.14 6.02 -14.32
CA TYR A 28 8.84 6.68 -14.49
C TYR A 28 8.49 7.65 -13.36
N ASP A 29 9.41 7.89 -12.42
CA ASP A 29 9.23 8.73 -11.22
C ASP A 29 7.90 8.45 -10.48
N LEU A 30 7.56 7.16 -10.35
CA LEU A 30 6.25 6.76 -9.80
C LEU A 30 6.19 6.96 -8.29
N ASN A 31 5.11 7.61 -7.86
CA ASN A 31 4.83 7.83 -6.45
C ASN A 31 3.81 6.81 -5.96
N TYR A 32 4.06 6.23 -4.79
CA TYR A 32 3.13 5.29 -4.17
C TYR A 32 2.63 5.82 -2.83
N TYR A 33 1.32 5.72 -2.64
CA TYR A 33 0.68 5.95 -1.36
C TYR A 33 0.38 4.62 -0.70
N VAL A 34 0.74 4.54 0.58
CA VAL A 34 0.31 3.45 1.45
C VAL A 34 -0.67 3.99 2.46
N SER A 35 -1.76 3.25 2.65
CA SER A 35 -2.75 3.54 3.70
C SER A 35 -3.14 2.27 4.44
N ALA A 36 -3.27 2.38 5.76
CA ALA A 36 -3.90 1.34 6.56
C ALA A 36 -5.41 1.40 6.37
N VAL A 37 -6.04 0.26 6.08
CA VAL A 37 -7.48 0.16 5.82
C VAL A 37 -8.14 -0.68 6.93
N PRO A 38 -9.22 -0.19 7.57
CA PRO A 38 -9.99 -1.00 8.51
C PRO A 38 -10.58 -2.23 7.83
N TYR A 39 -10.60 -3.38 8.52
CA TYR A 39 -11.17 -4.64 8.00
C TYR A 39 -12.60 -4.49 7.45
N SER A 40 -13.44 -3.69 8.12
CA SER A 40 -14.81 -3.42 7.66
C SER A 40 -14.89 -2.75 6.29
N LYS A 41 -13.78 -2.19 5.78
CA LYS A 41 -13.67 -1.53 4.48
C LYS A 41 -12.88 -2.36 3.46
N THR A 42 -12.45 -3.59 3.79
CA THR A 42 -11.71 -4.50 2.89
C THR A 42 -12.60 -5.56 2.27
N ILE A 43 -13.92 -5.33 2.24
CA ILE A 43 -14.89 -6.20 1.58
C ILE A 43 -14.52 -6.33 0.10
N GLY A 44 -14.38 -7.57 -0.37
CA GLY A 44 -13.99 -7.89 -1.75
C GLY A 44 -12.48 -7.98 -1.97
N TRP A 45 -11.66 -7.81 -0.93
CA TRP A 45 -10.27 -8.26 -0.95
C TRP A 45 -10.21 -9.73 -0.52
N GLU A 46 -9.02 -10.33 -0.58
CA GLU A 46 -8.81 -11.61 0.09
C GLU A 46 -8.99 -11.42 1.61
N ASP A 47 -9.65 -12.38 2.25
CA ASP A 47 -10.03 -12.29 3.66
C ASP A 47 -9.01 -13.04 4.51
N TRP A 48 -8.13 -12.29 5.15
CA TRP A 48 -7.16 -12.84 6.09
C TRP A 48 -7.66 -12.78 7.55
N GLY A 49 -8.85 -12.23 7.79
CA GLY A 49 -9.44 -12.07 9.13
C GLY A 49 -9.13 -10.72 9.81
N GLU A 50 -9.79 -10.48 10.95
CA GLU A 50 -9.78 -9.20 11.67
C GLU A 50 -8.49 -8.91 12.45
N ASP A 51 -7.68 -9.94 12.68
CA ASP A 51 -6.44 -9.86 13.45
C ASP A 51 -5.29 -9.20 12.69
N PHE A 52 -5.47 -8.97 11.39
CA PHE A 52 -4.47 -8.41 10.50
C PHE A 52 -4.63 -6.89 10.33
N ILE A 53 -3.52 -6.21 10.04
CA ILE A 53 -3.54 -4.82 9.58
C ILE A 53 -3.48 -4.84 8.06
N TYR A 54 -4.49 -4.28 7.41
CA TYR A 54 -4.58 -4.25 5.96
C TYR A 54 -3.94 -2.98 5.41
N PHE A 55 -3.17 -3.12 4.35
CA PHE A 55 -2.50 -2.03 3.66
C PHE A 55 -2.98 -1.97 2.21
N LYS A 56 -3.35 -0.77 1.79
CA LYS A 56 -3.58 -0.43 0.38
C LYS A 56 -2.39 0.30 -0.18
N PHE A 57 -1.91 -0.16 -1.32
CA PHE A 57 -0.88 0.50 -2.12
C PHE A 57 -1.55 1.07 -3.37
N GLU A 58 -1.41 2.37 -3.59
CA GLU A 58 -1.97 3.08 -4.75
C GLU A 58 -0.85 3.82 -5.46
N ALA A 59 -0.68 3.59 -6.77
CA ALA A 59 0.17 4.43 -7.59
C ALA A 59 -0.53 5.78 -7.81
N SER A 60 0.17 6.88 -7.51
CA SER A 60 -0.36 8.26 -7.60
C SER A 60 -0.77 8.60 -9.03
N GLU A 61 0.07 8.22 -10.00
CA GLU A 61 -0.10 8.53 -11.41
C GLU A 61 -1.12 7.60 -12.09
N PHE A 62 -1.35 6.41 -11.51
CA PHE A 62 -2.28 5.41 -12.04
C PHE A 62 -3.16 4.83 -10.93
N PRO A 63 -4.20 5.57 -10.47
CA PRO A 63 -5.02 5.13 -9.33
C PRO A 63 -5.76 3.81 -9.54
N ALA A 64 -5.91 3.36 -10.79
CA ALA A 64 -6.46 2.04 -11.13
C ALA A 64 -5.49 0.89 -10.82
N VAL A 65 -4.19 1.16 -10.74
CA VAL A 65 -3.15 0.21 -10.35
C VAL A 65 -3.04 0.20 -8.84
N GLN A 66 -3.59 -0.84 -8.23
CA GLN A 66 -3.66 -1.01 -6.78
C GLN A 66 -3.11 -2.37 -6.40
N SER A 67 -2.54 -2.46 -5.20
CA SER A 67 -2.14 -3.72 -4.59
C SER A 67 -2.48 -3.70 -3.10
N TYR A 68 -2.60 -4.88 -2.53
CA TYR A 68 -3.07 -5.08 -1.16
C TYR A 68 -2.11 -6.01 -0.44
N SER A 69 -1.85 -5.74 0.84
CA SER A 69 -1.12 -6.66 1.71
C SER A 69 -1.66 -6.60 3.13
N VAL A 70 -1.28 -7.60 3.92
CA VAL A 70 -1.56 -7.64 5.35
C VAL A 70 -0.26 -7.75 6.13
N ASN A 71 -0.22 -7.15 7.33
CA ASN A 71 0.81 -7.43 8.32
C ASN A 71 0.16 -8.05 9.57
N ASN A 72 0.87 -9.00 10.19
CA ASN A 72 0.51 -9.50 11.50
C ASN A 72 0.67 -8.40 12.53
N ARG A 73 -0.29 -8.25 13.45
CA ARG A 73 -0.16 -7.29 14.56
C ARG A 73 1.00 -7.60 15.53
N GLY A 74 1.65 -8.76 15.40
CA GLY A 74 2.62 -9.31 16.36
C GLY A 74 4.10 -9.33 15.93
N THR A 75 4.48 -8.68 14.83
CA THR A 75 5.87 -8.60 14.34
C THR A 75 6.22 -7.17 13.96
#